data_AF-A0A1G2HTM2-F1
#
_entry.id   AF-A0A1G2HTM2-F1
#
_cell.length_a   1.000
_cell.length_b   1.000
_cell.length_c   1.000
_cell.angle_alpha   90.00
_cell.angle_beta   90.00
_cell.angle_gamma   90.00
#
_symmetry.space_group_name_H-M   'P 1'
#
loop_
_entity.id
_entity.type
_entity.pdbx_description
1 polymer ?
#
loop_
_entity_poly.entity_id
_entity_poly.type
_entity_poly.pdbx_seq_one_letter_code
_entity_poly.pdbx_strand_id
1 'polypeptide(L)'
;MIFGYRAIAGFLQSGEEVAFVQFKTDLESSIKKLFTEFGSVRAETFNLPSKYSQICFVDMDKLADDHLCEFDQVACTVWKNAKDYDSVDENVFLKPSAPVKIKVHKISINQGDNFGSGPEEKNFLCIPIKQGSFSLVFEGKGDRTEISPPAVPAS
;
A
#
# COMPACT_ATOMS: atom_id res chain seq x y z
N MET A 1 -4.42 45.29 12.48
CA MET A 1 -4.77 43.97 13.06
C MET A 1 -4.31 42.90 12.09
N ILE A 2 -3.22 42.18 12.38
CA ILE A 2 -2.71 41.07 11.55
C ILE A 2 -2.31 39.94 12.49
N PHE A 3 -3.31 39.19 12.97
CA PHE A 3 -3.12 37.96 13.72
C PHE A 3 -4.16 36.97 13.22
N GLY A 4 -3.80 36.13 12.25
CA GLY A 4 -4.74 35.17 11.66
C GLY A 4 -4.10 34.06 10.82
N TYR A 5 -2.93 34.29 10.22
CA TYR A 5 -2.38 33.34 9.25
C TYR A 5 -1.44 32.26 9.83
N ARG A 6 -0.93 32.42 11.06
CA ARG A 6 0.00 31.44 11.65
C ARG A 6 -0.69 30.29 12.43
N ALA A 7 -1.94 30.45 12.83
CA ALA A 7 -2.67 29.38 13.54
C ALA A 7 -3.16 28.27 12.60
N ILE A 8 -3.49 28.61 11.35
CA ILE A 8 -4.12 27.67 10.39
C ILE A 8 -3.13 26.60 9.92
N ALA A 9 -1.84 26.93 9.80
CA ALA A 9 -0.82 26.00 9.33
C ALA A 9 -0.60 24.80 10.28
N GLY A 10 -0.67 25.03 11.60
CA GLY A 10 -0.53 23.95 12.60
C GLY A 10 -1.68 22.94 12.58
N PHE A 11 -2.91 23.42 12.37
CA PHE A 11 -4.09 22.54 12.26
C PHE A 11 -4.05 21.64 11.01
N LEU A 12 -3.55 22.14 9.88
CA LEU A 12 -3.42 21.35 8.65
C LEU A 12 -2.43 20.20 8.83
N GLN A 13 -1.30 20.45 9.47
CA GLN A 13 -0.28 19.43 9.72
C GLN A 13 -0.77 18.34 10.67
N SER A 14 -1.46 18.71 11.75
CA SER A 14 -2.10 17.73 12.65
C SER A 14 -3.23 16.96 11.97
N GLY A 15 -3.98 17.59 11.07
CA GLY A 15 -5.04 16.93 10.31
C GLY A 15 -4.51 15.85 9.37
N GLU A 16 -3.42 16.12 8.65
CA GLU A 16 -2.77 15.11 7.79
C GLU A 16 -2.21 13.93 8.58
N GLU A 17 -1.65 14.18 9.76
CA GLU A 17 -1.11 13.14 10.63
C GLU A 17 -2.22 12.20 11.12
N VAL A 18 -3.35 12.75 11.57
CA VAL A 18 -4.51 11.95 11.97
C VAL A 18 -5.07 11.16 10.78
N ALA A 19 -5.20 11.79 9.61
CA ALA A 19 -5.66 11.11 8.39
C ALA A 19 -4.74 9.96 8.00
N PHE A 20 -3.42 10.11 8.17
CA PHE A 20 -2.45 9.06 7.90
C PHE A 20 -2.55 7.90 8.90
N VAL A 21 -2.71 8.19 10.20
CA VAL A 21 -2.91 7.16 11.23
C VAL A 21 -4.19 6.38 10.97
N GLN A 22 -5.26 7.08 10.59
CA GLN A 22 -6.53 6.45 10.21
C GLN A 22 -6.35 5.54 9.00
N PHE A 23 -5.72 6.04 7.93
CA PHE A 23 -5.39 5.24 6.75
C PHE A 23 -4.62 3.96 7.10
N LYS A 24 -3.55 4.09 7.89
CA LYS A 24 -2.74 2.95 8.32
C LYS A 24 -3.59 1.92 9.06
N THR A 25 -4.39 2.39 10.01
CA THR A 25 -5.25 1.54 10.84
C THR A 25 -6.30 0.81 9.99
N ASP A 26 -6.92 1.51 9.05
CA ASP A 26 -7.93 0.96 8.15
C ASP A 26 -7.32 -0.10 7.23
N LEU A 27 -6.18 0.21 6.60
CA LEU A 27 -5.48 -0.73 5.72
C LEU A 27 -5.06 -2.02 6.46
N GLU A 28 -4.43 -1.88 7.64
CA GLU A 28 -4.00 -3.01 8.45
C GLU A 28 -5.20 -3.86 8.92
N SER A 29 -6.28 -3.20 9.35
CA SER A 29 -7.52 -3.86 9.76
C SER A 29 -8.19 -4.60 8.61
N SER A 30 -8.31 -3.98 7.43
CA SER A 30 -8.99 -4.59 6.28
C SER A 30 -8.29 -5.87 5.84
N ILE A 31 -6.96 -5.83 5.69
CA ILE A 31 -6.17 -7.00 5.32
C ILE A 31 -6.26 -8.07 6.43
N LYS A 32 -6.15 -7.69 7.71
CA LYS A 32 -6.28 -8.64 8.83
C LYS A 32 -7.64 -9.33 8.88
N LYS A 33 -8.73 -8.61 8.59
CA LYS A 33 -10.08 -9.21 8.55
C LYS A 33 -10.19 -10.23 7.42
N LEU A 34 -9.74 -9.84 6.23
CA LEU A 34 -9.80 -10.68 5.03
C LEU A 34 -8.90 -11.91 5.11
N PHE A 35 -7.78 -11.81 5.82
CA PHE A 35 -6.93 -12.95 6.16
C PHE A 35 -7.72 -14.11 6.80
N THR A 36 -8.71 -13.80 7.65
CA THR A 36 -9.53 -14.82 8.33
C THR A 36 -10.78 -15.25 7.55
N GLU A 37 -11.17 -14.52 6.50
CA GLU A 37 -12.39 -14.75 5.73
C GLU A 37 -12.06 -15.43 4.38
N PHE A 38 -11.80 -16.73 4.39
CA PHE A 38 -11.50 -17.50 3.17
C PHE A 38 -12.59 -17.33 2.09
N GLY A 39 -12.17 -17.06 0.84
CA GLY A 39 -13.04 -16.90 -0.32
C GLY A 39 -13.82 -15.59 -0.37
N SER A 40 -13.63 -14.69 0.59
CA SER A 40 -14.22 -13.35 0.55
C SER A 40 -13.44 -12.47 -0.42
N VAL A 41 -14.15 -11.73 -1.27
CA VAL A 41 -13.57 -10.73 -2.18
C VAL A 41 -14.16 -9.37 -1.81
N ARG A 42 -13.29 -8.36 -1.62
CA ARG A 42 -13.71 -6.99 -1.32
C ARG A 42 -12.91 -5.99 -2.14
N ALA A 43 -13.61 -5.05 -2.76
CA ALA A 43 -12.99 -3.86 -3.33
C ALA A 43 -13.11 -2.73 -2.30
N GLU A 44 -11.97 -2.20 -1.86
CA GLU A 44 -11.94 -1.08 -0.92
C GLU A 44 -11.18 0.10 -1.52
N THR A 45 -11.63 1.30 -1.16
CA THR A 45 -10.98 2.56 -1.54
C THR A 45 -10.44 3.20 -0.28
N PHE A 46 -9.14 3.49 -0.29
CA PHE A 46 -8.47 4.16 0.81
C PHE A 46 -8.18 5.60 0.45
N ASN A 47 -8.27 6.46 1.46
CA ASN A 47 -7.94 7.87 1.33
C ASN A 47 -6.61 8.13 2.05
N LEU A 48 -5.70 8.83 1.39
CA LEU A 48 -4.44 9.28 1.94
C LEU A 48 -4.35 10.80 1.87
N PRO A 49 -3.49 11.42 2.71
CA PRO A 49 -3.09 12.80 2.50
C PRO A 49 -2.58 13.02 1.06
N SER A 50 -2.95 14.17 0.47
CA SER A 50 -2.70 14.48 -0.94
C SER A 50 -1.23 14.57 -1.34
N LYS A 51 -0.31 14.60 -0.37
CA LYS A 51 1.14 14.59 -0.61
C LYS A 51 1.66 13.27 -1.19
N TYR A 52 0.94 12.16 -1.03
CA TYR A 52 1.35 10.86 -1.53
C TYR A 52 0.85 10.63 -2.96
N SER A 53 1.76 10.22 -3.83
CA SER A 53 1.51 10.00 -5.26
C SER A 53 1.49 8.52 -5.66
N GLN A 54 2.09 7.65 -4.85
CA GLN A 54 2.16 6.22 -5.12
C GLN A 54 2.23 5.42 -3.81
N ILE A 55 1.64 4.22 -3.85
CA ILE A 55 1.76 3.20 -2.82
C ILE A 55 2.25 1.89 -3.44
N CYS A 56 3.16 1.19 -2.78
CA CYS A 56 3.70 -0.09 -3.19
C CYS A 56 3.49 -1.14 -2.10
N PHE A 57 3.00 -2.30 -2.50
CA PHE A 57 2.83 -3.49 -1.68
C PHE A 57 3.85 -4.53 -2.11
N VAL A 58 4.45 -5.25 -1.16
CA VAL A 58 5.49 -6.23 -1.44
C VAL A 58 5.18 -7.54 -0.72
N ASP A 59 5.16 -8.64 -1.46
CA ASP A 59 5.09 -9.99 -0.90
C ASP A 59 6.47 -10.40 -0.39
N MET A 60 6.64 -10.30 0.94
CA MET A 60 7.89 -10.57 1.63
C MET A 60 8.20 -12.07 1.78
N ASP A 61 7.24 -12.95 1.47
CA ASP A 61 7.46 -14.40 1.46
C ASP A 61 7.94 -14.88 0.07
N LYS A 62 8.19 -13.95 -0.86
CA LYS A 62 8.68 -14.20 -2.21
C LYS A 62 10.08 -13.61 -2.43
N LEU A 63 10.76 -14.15 -3.44
CA LEU A 63 12.08 -13.66 -3.85
C LEU A 63 11.98 -12.22 -4.37
N ALA A 64 12.93 -11.40 -3.94
CA ALA A 64 13.01 -10.01 -4.34
C ALA A 64 13.21 -9.86 -5.85
N ASP A 65 12.47 -8.91 -6.42
CA ASP A 65 12.56 -8.53 -7.82
C ASP A 65 13.30 -7.19 -7.95
N ASP A 66 14.33 -7.16 -8.78
CA ASP A 66 15.13 -5.96 -9.07
C ASP A 66 14.30 -4.85 -9.72
N HIS A 67 13.19 -5.18 -10.40
CA HIS A 67 12.29 -4.19 -10.98
C HIS A 67 11.67 -3.28 -9.92
N LEU A 68 11.48 -3.74 -8.67
CA LEU A 68 10.98 -2.86 -7.61
C LEU A 68 11.94 -1.68 -7.37
N CYS A 69 13.25 -1.83 -7.60
CA CYS A 69 14.24 -0.78 -7.36
C CYS A 69 14.07 0.42 -8.30
N GLU A 70 13.45 0.22 -9.48
CA GLU A 70 13.06 1.30 -10.40
C GLU A 70 11.89 2.11 -9.82
N PHE A 71 10.98 1.44 -9.12
CA PHE A 71 9.78 2.04 -8.55
C PHE A 71 9.97 2.58 -7.15
N ASP A 72 10.84 2.00 -6.31
CA ASP A 72 11.11 2.44 -4.94
C ASP A 72 12.42 1.82 -4.40
N GLN A 73 13.45 2.67 -4.21
CA GLN A 73 14.76 2.22 -3.72
C GLN A 73 14.73 1.76 -2.25
N VAL A 74 13.87 2.36 -1.43
CA VAL A 74 13.73 1.99 -0.01
C VAL A 74 13.07 0.64 0.09
N ALA A 75 11.96 0.44 -0.63
CA ALA A 75 11.26 -0.83 -0.67
C ALA A 75 12.15 -1.97 -1.17
N CYS A 76 12.89 -1.73 -2.25
CA CYS A 76 13.87 -2.68 -2.79
C CYS A 76 14.96 -3.04 -1.77
N THR A 77 15.49 -2.06 -1.04
CA THR A 77 16.52 -2.31 -0.02
C THR A 77 15.97 -3.14 1.13
N VAL A 78 14.75 -2.85 1.62
CA VAL A 78 14.11 -3.62 2.69
C VAL A 78 13.86 -5.06 2.21
N TRP A 79 13.31 -5.23 1.01
CA TRP A 79 12.98 -6.55 0.48
C TRP A 79 14.20 -7.44 0.24
N LYS A 80 15.29 -6.88 -0.31
CA LYS A 80 16.55 -7.64 -0.53
C LYS A 80 17.20 -8.11 0.77
N ASN A 81 17.00 -7.39 1.86
CA ASN A 81 17.52 -7.75 3.17
C ASN A 81 16.54 -8.63 3.98
N ALA A 82 15.31 -8.80 3.50
CA ALA A 82 14.30 -9.65 4.12
C ALA A 82 14.65 -11.13 3.92
N LYS A 83 14.45 -11.93 4.96
CA LYS A 83 14.46 -13.40 4.85
C LYS A 83 13.06 -13.95 4.57
N ASP A 84 12.08 -13.36 5.24
CA ASP A 84 10.65 -13.67 5.19
C ASP A 84 9.84 -12.46 5.70
N TYR A 85 8.52 -12.57 5.64
CA TYR A 85 7.59 -11.57 6.19
C TYR A 85 7.85 -11.21 7.67
N ASP A 86 8.27 -12.17 8.49
CA ASP A 86 8.44 -12.00 9.93
C ASP A 86 9.72 -11.22 10.26
N SER A 87 10.71 -11.23 9.34
CA SER A 87 12.01 -10.56 9.47
C SER A 87 12.02 -9.04 9.20
N VAL A 88 10.91 -8.48 8.70
CA VAL A 88 10.82 -7.04 8.33
C VAL A 88 9.79 -6.28 9.14
N ASP A 89 9.96 -4.96 9.27
CA ASP A 89 9.04 -4.08 9.99
C ASP A 89 8.00 -3.39 9.09
N GLU A 90 8.09 -3.58 7.77
CA GLU A 90 7.21 -2.93 6.79
C GLU A 90 7.18 -3.73 5.49
N ASN A 91 6.01 -3.74 4.85
CA ASN A 91 5.79 -4.34 3.52
C ASN A 91 4.88 -3.47 2.64
N VAL A 92 4.61 -2.24 3.08
CA VAL A 92 3.87 -1.23 2.35
C VAL A 92 4.67 0.07 2.36
N PHE A 93 4.93 0.61 1.18
CA PHE A 93 5.78 1.78 0.97
C PHE A 93 5.01 2.88 0.27
N LEU A 94 5.25 4.12 0.65
CA LEU A 94 4.62 5.30 0.06
C LEU A 94 5.66 6.21 -0.57
N LYS A 95 5.25 6.92 -1.62
CA LYS A 95 6.02 8.02 -2.21
C LYS A 95 5.27 9.34 -2.08
N PRO A 96 5.88 10.39 -1.47
CA PRO A 96 7.14 10.36 -0.71
C PRO A 96 7.01 9.45 0.52
N SER A 97 8.15 9.14 1.17
CA SER A 97 8.19 8.19 2.29
C SER A 97 7.23 8.55 3.43
N ALA A 98 6.60 7.53 3.98
CA ALA A 98 5.68 7.65 5.10
C ALA A 98 6.40 8.11 6.38
N PRO A 99 5.76 8.89 7.26
CA PRO A 99 6.33 9.27 8.55
C PRO A 99 6.47 8.09 9.52
N VAL A 100 5.66 7.04 9.35
CA VAL A 100 5.79 5.78 10.09
C VAL A 100 5.71 4.59 9.15
N LYS A 101 6.44 3.53 9.52
CA LYS A 101 6.43 2.24 8.84
C LYS A 101 5.04 1.62 8.83
N ILE A 102 4.67 0.96 7.74
CA ILE A 102 3.38 0.26 7.57
C ILE A 102 3.67 -1.22 7.32
N LYS A 103 3.13 -2.09 8.19
CA LYS A 103 3.22 -3.54 8.07
C LYS A 103 1.83 -4.13 8.08
N VAL A 104 1.38 -4.60 6.93
CA VAL A 104 0.12 -5.34 6.79
C VAL A 104 0.37 -6.84 7.00
N HIS A 105 -0.67 -7.66 7.13
CA HIS A 105 -0.49 -9.12 7.26
C HIS A 105 0.10 -9.73 5.97
N LYS A 106 0.37 -11.04 5.98
CA LYS A 106 0.89 -11.76 4.80
C LYS A 106 -0.03 -11.53 3.60
N ILE A 107 0.57 -11.07 2.51
CA ILE A 107 -0.13 -10.76 1.26
C ILE A 107 0.47 -11.57 0.13
N SER A 108 -0.34 -11.88 -0.88
CA SER A 108 0.12 -12.30 -2.20
C SER A 108 -0.30 -11.27 -3.22
N ILE A 109 0.48 -11.11 -4.29
CA ILE A 109 0.16 -10.17 -5.36
C ILE A 109 -0.39 -10.92 -6.57
N ASN A 110 -1.54 -10.48 -7.07
CA ASN A 110 -2.12 -10.92 -8.32
C ASN A 110 -2.33 -9.69 -9.21
N GLN A 111 -1.43 -9.46 -10.17
CA GLN A 111 -1.49 -8.27 -11.03
C GLN A 111 -2.56 -8.37 -12.14
N GLY A 112 -3.12 -9.56 -12.37
CA GLY A 112 -4.01 -9.84 -13.51
C GLY A 112 -3.36 -9.55 -14.87
N ASP A 113 -4.07 -9.88 -15.95
CA ASP A 113 -3.54 -9.74 -17.32
C ASP A 113 -3.49 -8.28 -17.82
N ASN A 114 -4.02 -7.32 -17.05
CA ASN A 114 -4.35 -5.98 -17.52
C ASN A 114 -3.43 -4.86 -16.98
N PHE A 115 -2.55 -5.13 -16.02
CA PHE A 115 -1.60 -4.14 -15.52
C PHE A 115 -0.29 -4.24 -16.28
N GLY A 116 -0.20 -3.54 -17.41
CA GLY A 116 0.87 -3.65 -18.42
C GLY A 116 2.28 -3.79 -17.85
N SER A 117 2.78 -5.02 -17.79
CA SER A 117 4.16 -5.37 -17.43
C SER A 117 4.47 -6.84 -17.74
N GLY A 118 4.21 -7.31 -18.97
CA GLY A 118 4.70 -8.61 -19.44
C GLY A 118 4.21 -9.85 -18.67
N PRO A 119 4.61 -11.06 -19.11
CA PRO A 119 4.20 -12.34 -18.51
C PRO A 119 4.96 -12.68 -17.21
N GLU A 120 5.59 -11.70 -16.55
CA GLU A 120 6.37 -11.94 -15.35
C GLU A 120 5.52 -11.67 -14.11
N GLU A 121 5.31 -12.72 -13.30
CA GLU A 121 4.65 -12.62 -12.01
C GLU A 121 5.48 -11.74 -11.06
N LYS A 122 5.17 -10.45 -11.01
CA LYS A 122 5.81 -9.52 -10.07
C LYS A 122 5.25 -9.71 -8.67
N ASN A 123 6.14 -9.97 -7.71
CA ASN A 123 5.79 -10.15 -6.29
C ASN A 123 5.58 -8.82 -5.54
N PHE A 124 5.34 -7.73 -6.27
CA PHE A 124 5.05 -6.42 -5.72
C PHE A 124 3.95 -5.75 -6.54
N LEU A 125 3.19 -4.82 -5.96
CA LEU A 125 2.16 -4.04 -6.64
C LEU A 125 2.29 -2.57 -6.28
N CYS A 126 2.63 -1.74 -7.26
CA CYS A 126 2.70 -0.29 -7.09
C CYS A 126 1.53 0.38 -7.82
N ILE A 127 0.74 1.17 -7.09
CA ILE A 127 -0.46 1.83 -7.61
C ILE A 127 -0.30 3.35 -7.46
N PRO A 128 -0.61 4.12 -8.52
CA PRO A 128 -0.65 5.57 -8.42
C PRO A 128 -1.86 6.02 -7.59
N ILE A 129 -1.63 6.95 -6.66
CA ILE A 129 -2.68 7.58 -5.88
C ILE A 129 -3.24 8.74 -6.70
N LYS A 130 -4.53 8.69 -7.03
CA LYS A 130 -5.20 9.72 -7.84
C LYS A 130 -6.15 10.50 -6.94
N GLN A 131 -5.99 11.82 -6.90
CA GLN A 131 -6.83 12.71 -6.09
C GLN A 131 -6.86 12.34 -4.59
N GLY A 132 -5.74 11.83 -4.06
CA GLY A 132 -5.65 11.45 -2.64
C GLY A 132 -6.33 10.12 -2.31
N SER A 133 -6.78 9.34 -3.31
CA SER A 133 -7.34 8.02 -3.09
C SER A 133 -6.79 6.98 -4.05
N PHE A 134 -6.92 5.72 -3.66
CA PHE A 134 -6.63 4.57 -4.51
C PHE A 134 -7.55 3.42 -4.10
N SER A 135 -7.81 2.52 -5.04
CA SER A 135 -8.65 1.35 -4.80
C SER A 135 -7.82 0.08 -4.95
N LEU A 136 -8.20 -0.93 -4.18
CA LEU A 136 -7.63 -2.27 -4.22
C LEU A 136 -8.73 -3.31 -4.17
N VAL A 137 -8.47 -4.45 -4.79
CA VAL A 137 -9.25 -5.66 -4.60
C VAL A 137 -8.47 -6.59 -3.71
N PHE A 138 -9.14 -7.08 -2.68
CA PHE A 138 -8.61 -8.05 -1.75
C PHE A 138 -9.39 -9.35 -1.84
N GLU A 139 -8.68 -10.46 -1.75
CA GLU A 139 -9.27 -11.79 -1.63
C GLU A 139 -8.65 -12.56 -0.47
N GLY A 140 -9.48 -13.10 0.42
CA GLY A 140 -9.02 -13.95 1.51
C GLY A 140 -8.67 -15.35 1.02
N LYS A 141 -7.39 -15.75 1.10
CA LYS A 141 -6.94 -17.12 0.74
C LYS A 141 -6.78 -18.04 1.96
N GLY A 142 -7.09 -17.54 3.16
CA GLY A 142 -7.09 -18.29 4.42
C GLY A 142 -5.74 -18.33 5.15
N ASP A 143 -4.63 -18.28 4.44
CA ASP A 143 -3.27 -18.15 4.99
C ASP A 143 -2.59 -16.82 4.62
N ARG A 144 -3.21 -16.04 3.74
CA ARG A 144 -2.78 -14.72 3.26
C ARG A 144 -3.96 -13.98 2.62
N THR A 145 -3.76 -12.69 2.38
CA THR A 145 -4.68 -11.87 1.59
C THR A 145 -4.08 -11.61 0.21
N GLU A 146 -4.74 -12.06 -0.84
CA GLU A 146 -4.34 -11.71 -2.20
C GLU A 146 -4.78 -10.29 -2.51
N ILE A 147 -3.87 -9.48 -3.04
CA ILE A 147 -4.10 -8.10 -3.46
C ILE A 147 -3.99 -8.04 -4.97
N SER A 148 -4.98 -7.42 -5.60
CA SER A 148 -5.00 -7.16 -7.03
C SER A 148 -5.40 -5.71 -7.35
N PRO A 149 -4.96 -5.18 -8.51
CA PRO A 149 -5.40 -3.88 -8.96
C PRO A 149 -6.91 -3.88 -9.20
N PRO A 150 -7.59 -2.73 -9.02
CA PRO A 150 -9.01 -2.62 -9.33
C PRO A 150 -9.22 -2.83 -10.82
N ALA A 151 -10.35 -3.45 -11.19
CA ALA A 151 -10.72 -3.61 -12.58
C ALA A 151 -10.72 -2.23 -13.27
N VAL A 152 -9.82 -2.05 -14.25
CA VAL A 152 -9.77 -0.82 -15.04
C VAL A 152 -10.99 -0.84 -15.97
N PRO A 153 -11.96 0.09 -15.87
CA PRO A 153 -12.98 0.18 -16.89
C PRO A 153 -12.28 0.50 -18.21
N ALA A 154 -12.52 -0.32 -19.24
CA ALA A 154 -12.02 -0.07 -20.58
C ALA A 154 -12.46 1.35 -21.00
N SER A 155 -11.49 2.25 -21.07
CA SER A 155 -11.65 3.63 -21.54
C SER A 155 -11.79 3.69 -23.05
#